data_AF-A0AA94FA34-F1
#
_entry.id   AF-A0AA94FA34-F1
#
_cell.length_a   1.000
_cell.length_b   1.000
_cell.length_c   1.000
_cell.angle_alpha   90.00
_cell.angle_beta   90.00
_cell.angle_gamma   90.00
#
_symmetry.space_group_name_H-M   'P 1'
#
loop_
_entity.id
_entity.type
_entity.pdbx_description
1 polymer ?
#
loop_
_entity_poly.entity_id
_entity_poly.type
_entity_poly.pdbx_seq_one_letter_code
_entity_poly.pdbx_strand_id
1 'polypeptide(L)'
;MHRNGTAKNQLKEAIHGICRQNLNFTGLFTHHRASDILSTEFYWQRSNFSQIKQEVKEICEQLFLPLPKFHSANSSALFRIKNFDEDFARVGIATYGYLDTDTIFKNPELKPVMSLWAKKIATRVLEKGQRVGYGGVYEAPKNMITSTYDVGY
;
A
#
# COMPACT_ATOMS: atom_id res chain seq x y z
N MET A 1 10.74 4.94 2.29
CA MET A 1 10.62 3.48 2.02
C MET A 1 11.98 2.78 1.99
N HIS A 2 13.05 3.40 1.48
CA HIS A 2 14.39 2.77 1.38
C HIS A 2 14.38 1.41 0.66
N ARG A 3 13.46 1.25 -0.29
CA ARG A 3 13.34 0.04 -1.10
C ARG A 3 14.07 0.22 -2.43
N ASN A 4 13.64 1.22 -3.19
CA ASN A 4 14.22 1.65 -4.47
C ASN A 4 14.19 3.18 -4.54
N GLY A 5 14.96 3.75 -5.47
CA GLY A 5 14.91 5.17 -5.85
C GLY A 5 16.28 5.85 -5.79
N THR A 6 16.33 7.07 -6.31
CA THR A 6 17.51 7.93 -6.29
C THR A 6 17.62 8.65 -4.95
N ALA A 7 18.81 8.67 -4.36
CA ALA A 7 19.06 9.45 -3.14
C ALA A 7 19.01 10.96 -3.43
N LYS A 8 18.66 11.78 -2.44
CA LYS A 8 18.50 13.24 -2.64
C LYS A 8 19.76 13.89 -3.22
N ASN A 9 20.94 13.51 -2.73
CA ASN A 9 22.23 14.00 -3.22
C ASN A 9 22.58 13.59 -4.66
N GLN A 10 21.86 12.63 -5.25
CA GLN A 10 22.04 12.16 -6.62
C GLN A 10 20.95 12.70 -7.58
N LEU A 11 20.01 13.50 -7.09
CA LEU A 11 18.88 14.00 -7.88
C LEU A 11 19.33 14.76 -9.13
N LYS A 12 20.25 15.70 -8.97
CA LYS A 12 20.79 16.50 -10.08
C LYS A 12 21.52 15.63 -11.11
N GLU A 13 22.35 14.69 -10.64
CA GLU A 13 23.05 13.75 -11.51
C GLU A 13 22.08 12.90 -12.32
N ALA A 14 21.01 12.40 -11.70
CA ALA A 14 20.00 11.60 -12.38
C ALA A 14 19.28 12.39 -13.48
N ILE A 15 18.89 13.64 -13.21
CA ILE A 15 18.23 14.50 -14.22
C ILE A 15 19.18 14.81 -15.39
N HIS A 16 20.45 15.14 -15.12
CA HIS A 16 21.44 15.32 -16.18
C HIS A 16 21.66 14.02 -16.99
N GLY A 17 21.64 12.86 -16.33
CA GLY A 17 21.71 11.56 -16.99
C GLY A 17 20.56 11.35 -17.99
N ILE A 18 19.32 11.69 -17.59
CA ILE A 18 18.14 11.66 -18.46
C ILE A 18 18.36 12.54 -19.70
N CYS A 19 18.85 13.78 -19.52
CA CYS A 19 19.12 14.68 -20.64
C CYS A 19 20.21 14.13 -21.58
N ARG A 20 21.32 13.61 -21.04
CA ARG A 20 22.43 13.05 -21.85
C ARG A 20 22.00 11.87 -22.69
N GLN A 21 21.06 11.07 -22.20
CA GLN A 21 20.50 9.91 -22.90
C GLN A 21 19.32 10.27 -23.81
N ASN A 22 18.98 11.57 -23.93
CA ASN A 22 17.84 12.06 -24.70
C ASN A 22 16.51 11.38 -24.31
N LEU A 23 16.32 11.15 -23.01
CA LEU A 23 15.11 10.54 -22.46
C LEU A 23 14.10 11.60 -22.04
N ASN A 24 12.81 11.28 -22.15
CA ASN A 24 11.73 12.17 -21.72
C ASN A 24 11.50 12.05 -20.21
N PHE A 25 11.72 13.15 -19.48
CA PHE A 25 11.44 13.19 -18.05
C PHE A 25 9.95 13.45 -17.78
N THR A 26 9.16 12.38 -17.68
CA THR A 26 7.69 12.50 -17.60
C THR A 26 7.13 12.55 -16.17
N GLY A 27 7.85 12.03 -15.17
CA GLY A 27 7.32 11.91 -13.82
C GLY A 27 8.36 11.75 -12.73
N LEU A 28 8.04 12.29 -11.55
CA LEU A 28 8.81 12.18 -10.33
C LEU A 28 7.90 11.69 -9.19
N PHE A 29 8.36 10.67 -8.46
CA PHE A 29 7.55 10.06 -7.42
C PHE A 29 8.33 9.52 -6.24
N THR A 30 7.63 9.40 -5.12
CA THR A 30 8.06 8.64 -3.95
C THR A 30 6.91 7.76 -3.45
N HIS A 31 7.16 6.94 -2.43
CA HIS A 31 6.13 6.13 -1.80
C HIS A 31 6.20 6.30 -0.28
N HIS A 32 5.04 6.58 0.32
CA HIS A 32 4.89 6.75 1.77
C HIS A 32 4.95 5.40 2.47
N ARG A 33 5.74 5.30 3.54
CA ARG A 33 5.92 4.03 4.29
C ARG A 33 4.95 3.89 5.47
N ALA A 34 4.35 4.99 5.89
CA ALA A 34 3.59 5.09 7.13
C ALA A 34 2.33 5.95 6.94
N SER A 35 1.77 5.97 5.73
CA SER A 35 0.55 6.71 5.41
C SER A 35 -0.69 6.15 6.09
N ASP A 36 -0.67 4.85 6.36
CA ASP A 36 -1.68 3.98 6.98
C ASP A 36 -1.65 3.99 8.52
N ILE A 37 -0.55 4.39 9.15
CA ILE A 37 -0.42 4.42 10.62
C ILE A 37 -0.37 5.84 11.18
N LEU A 38 -0.81 6.02 12.44
CA LEU A 38 -0.65 7.28 13.17
C LEU A 38 0.80 7.50 13.59
N SER A 39 1.53 8.25 12.76
CA SER A 39 2.92 8.63 13.01
C SER A 39 3.26 9.99 12.40
N THR A 40 4.35 10.59 12.88
CA THR A 40 4.96 11.81 12.33
C THR A 40 5.70 11.55 11.01
N GLU A 41 6.08 10.30 10.76
CA GLU A 41 6.82 9.84 9.57
C GLU A 41 6.17 10.27 8.27
N PHE A 42 4.84 10.14 8.16
CA PHE A 42 4.10 10.57 6.98
C PHE A 42 4.31 12.06 6.66
N TYR A 43 4.27 12.92 7.68
CA TYR A 43 4.46 14.37 7.51
C TYR A 43 5.91 14.70 7.16
N TRP A 44 6.87 14.03 7.78
CA TRP A 44 8.28 14.16 7.43
C TRP A 44 8.55 13.75 5.97
N GLN A 45 8.00 12.61 5.53
CA GLN A 45 8.12 12.15 4.14
C GLN A 45 7.48 13.14 3.15
N ARG A 46 6.33 13.73 3.49
CA ARG A 46 5.69 14.77 2.66
C ARG A 46 6.53 16.04 2.58
N SER A 47 7.09 16.48 3.69
CA SER A 47 7.98 17.66 3.72
C SER A 47 9.22 17.45 2.84
N ASN A 48 9.87 16.29 2.97
CA ASN A 48 11.01 15.93 2.12
C ASN A 48 10.64 15.89 0.63
N PHE A 49 9.49 15.30 0.29
CA PHE A 49 9.05 15.26 -1.10
C PHE A 49 8.71 16.66 -1.62
N SER A 50 8.13 17.54 -0.80
CA SER A 50 7.88 18.94 -1.17
C SER A 50 9.17 19.69 -1.52
N GLN A 51 10.22 19.52 -0.71
CA GLN A 51 11.54 20.09 -1.00
C GLN A 51 12.12 19.56 -2.32
N ILE A 52 12.00 18.24 -2.55
CA ILE A 52 12.44 17.62 -3.81
C ILE A 52 11.64 18.16 -5.00
N LYS A 53 10.31 18.33 -4.88
CA LYS A 53 9.48 18.94 -5.94
C LYS A 53 9.99 20.35 -6.29
N GLN A 54 10.37 21.14 -5.28
CA GLN A 54 10.90 22.49 -5.49
C GLN A 54 12.27 22.47 -6.19
N GLU A 55 13.19 21.61 -5.72
CA GLU A 55 14.52 21.44 -6.34
C GLU A 55 14.42 20.98 -7.80
N VAL A 56 13.49 20.06 -8.11
CA VAL A 56 13.25 19.63 -9.50
C VAL A 56 12.68 20.75 -10.35
N LYS A 57 11.78 21.60 -9.83
CA LYS A 57 11.27 22.77 -10.58
C LYS A 57 12.41 23.71 -10.98
N GLU A 58 13.31 24.01 -10.05
CA GLU A 58 14.48 24.86 -10.29
C GLU A 58 15.43 24.26 -11.33
N ILE A 59 15.70 22.95 -11.25
CA ILE A 59 16.54 22.25 -12.24
C ILE A 59 15.87 22.25 -13.63
N CYS A 60 14.58 21.98 -13.71
CA CYS A 60 13.84 22.01 -14.97
C CYS A 60 13.86 23.41 -15.61
N GLU A 61 13.69 24.46 -14.81
CA GLU A 61 13.80 25.85 -15.28
C GLU A 61 15.21 26.15 -15.83
N GLN A 62 16.26 25.79 -15.10
CA GLN A 62 17.66 25.98 -15.52
C GLN A 62 18.02 25.24 -16.82
N LEU A 63 17.41 24.06 -17.02
CA LEU A 63 17.69 23.19 -18.17
C LEU A 63 16.66 23.34 -19.31
N PHE A 64 15.71 24.26 -19.19
CA PHE A 64 14.60 24.44 -20.13
C PHE A 64 13.83 23.14 -20.40
N LEU A 65 13.65 22.31 -19.37
CA LEU A 65 12.90 21.06 -19.44
C LEU A 65 11.43 21.28 -19.06
N PRO A 66 10.48 20.56 -19.66
CA PRO A 66 9.12 20.52 -19.16
C PRO A 66 9.08 19.98 -17.73
N LEU A 67 8.14 20.48 -16.92
CA LEU A 67 7.95 19.95 -15.57
C LEU A 67 7.42 18.51 -15.62
N PRO A 68 8.02 17.58 -14.87
CA PRO A 68 7.49 16.23 -14.76
C PRO A 68 6.20 16.23 -13.93
N LYS A 69 5.39 15.20 -14.12
CA LYS A 69 4.23 14.90 -13.28
C LYS A 69 4.68 14.48 -11.88
N PHE A 70 4.08 15.02 -10.83
CA PHE A 70 4.39 14.64 -9.45
C PHE A 70 3.34 13.68 -8.89
N HIS A 71 3.78 12.63 -8.20
CA HIS A 71 2.86 11.72 -7.51
C HIS A 71 3.53 11.01 -6.33
N SER A 72 2.97 11.08 -5.13
CA SER A 72 3.47 10.39 -3.94
C SER A 72 2.39 9.55 -3.24
N ALA A 73 1.12 9.91 -3.42
CA ALA A 73 0.03 9.25 -2.72
C ALA A 73 -0.21 7.81 -3.21
N ASN A 74 -0.18 6.87 -2.27
CA ASN A 74 -0.82 5.56 -2.38
C ASN A 74 -2.28 5.65 -1.87
N SER A 75 -2.98 4.52 -1.76
CA SER A 75 -4.35 4.47 -1.24
C SER A 75 -4.53 5.21 0.09
N SER A 76 -3.77 4.87 1.13
CA SER A 76 -3.92 5.46 2.46
C SER A 76 -3.52 6.95 2.48
N ALA A 77 -2.47 7.31 1.76
CA ALA A 77 -2.02 8.70 1.68
C ALA A 77 -3.05 9.61 1.00
N LEU A 78 -3.73 9.14 -0.05
CA LEU A 78 -4.75 9.91 -0.77
C LEU A 78 -5.86 10.38 0.18
N PHE A 79 -6.40 9.48 1.00
CA PHE A 79 -7.49 9.81 1.92
C PHE A 79 -7.04 10.52 3.21
N ARG A 80 -5.73 10.48 3.51
CA ARG A 80 -5.16 11.23 4.64
C ARG A 80 -4.82 12.69 4.29
N ILE A 81 -4.69 13.03 3.01
CA ILE A 81 -4.37 14.39 2.54
C ILE A 81 -5.67 15.16 2.28
N LYS A 82 -5.93 16.24 3.03
CA LYS A 82 -7.14 17.06 2.84
C LYS A 82 -7.16 17.83 1.51
N ASN A 83 -6.03 18.42 1.12
CA ASN A 83 -5.89 19.23 -0.09
C ASN A 83 -4.85 18.56 -0.99
N PHE A 84 -5.28 17.55 -1.74
CA PHE A 84 -4.40 16.83 -2.65
C PHE A 84 -4.04 17.73 -3.84
N ASP A 85 -2.73 17.98 -4.02
CA ASP A 85 -2.19 18.98 -4.95
C ASP A 85 -1.18 18.40 -5.96
N GLU A 86 -1.11 17.07 -6.05
CA GLU A 86 -0.24 16.36 -6.99
C GLU A 86 -1.00 15.94 -8.25
N ASP A 87 -0.28 15.60 -9.32
CA ASP A 87 -0.91 15.29 -10.61
C ASP A 87 -1.72 13.99 -10.59
N PHE A 88 -1.23 12.96 -9.87
CA PHE A 88 -1.87 11.65 -9.80
C PHE A 88 -1.71 11.00 -8.42
N ALA A 89 -2.69 10.19 -8.04
CA ALA A 89 -2.57 9.24 -6.94
C ALA A 89 -2.48 7.81 -7.49
N ARG A 90 -1.65 6.96 -6.87
CA ARG A 90 -1.49 5.55 -7.22
C ARG A 90 -2.34 4.70 -6.29
N VAL A 91 -3.63 4.65 -6.58
CA VAL A 91 -4.61 3.93 -5.76
C VAL A 91 -4.51 2.43 -6.03
N GLY A 92 -4.15 1.67 -5.01
CA GLY A 92 -4.06 0.21 -5.02
C GLY A 92 -5.18 -0.43 -4.20
N ILE A 93 -4.90 -0.83 -2.95
CA ILE A 93 -5.82 -1.60 -2.09
C ILE A 93 -7.25 -1.01 -1.98
N ALA A 94 -7.38 0.32 -2.02
CA ALA A 94 -8.69 0.98 -2.00
C ALA A 94 -9.56 0.68 -3.22
N THR A 95 -9.00 0.38 -4.40
CA THR A 95 -9.79 -0.04 -5.58
C THR A 95 -10.46 -1.39 -5.37
N TYR A 96 -9.96 -2.20 -4.44
CA TYR A 96 -10.55 -3.49 -4.06
C TYR A 96 -11.55 -3.38 -2.91
N GLY A 97 -11.81 -2.15 -2.44
CA GLY A 97 -12.77 -1.93 -1.37
C GLY A 97 -12.18 -1.95 0.03
N TYR A 98 -10.85 -1.89 0.17
CA TYR A 98 -10.18 -2.04 1.47
C TYR A 98 -9.22 -0.88 1.75
N LEU A 99 -9.24 -0.41 2.99
CA LEU A 99 -8.25 0.49 3.57
C LEU A 99 -8.06 0.07 5.02
N ASP A 100 -6.92 -0.55 5.30
CA ASP A 100 -6.51 -0.84 6.68
C ASP A 100 -5.60 0.30 7.13
N THR A 101 -6.16 1.20 7.94
CA THR A 101 -5.43 2.34 8.49
C THR A 101 -5.86 2.59 9.93
N ASP A 102 -5.09 3.42 10.63
CA ASP A 102 -5.45 3.89 11.96
C ASP A 102 -6.89 4.43 12.01
N THR A 103 -7.64 4.07 13.05
CA THR A 103 -9.06 4.35 13.21
C THR A 103 -9.35 5.84 13.39
N ILE A 104 -8.35 6.65 13.75
CA ILE A 104 -8.48 8.10 13.82
C ILE A 104 -8.63 8.75 12.44
N PHE A 105 -8.20 8.06 11.38
CA PHE A 105 -8.32 8.58 10.02
C PHE A 105 -9.74 8.38 9.50
N LYS A 106 -10.31 9.46 8.93
CA LYS A 106 -11.65 9.43 8.33
C LYS A 106 -11.57 8.82 6.93
N ASN A 107 -11.51 7.49 6.88
CA ASN A 107 -11.53 6.76 5.61
C ASN A 107 -12.90 6.88 4.93
N PRO A 108 -12.93 6.84 3.58
CA PRO A 108 -14.19 6.70 2.86
C PRO A 108 -14.84 5.35 3.13
N GLU A 109 -16.15 5.27 2.97
CA GLU A 109 -16.86 4.00 2.91
C GLU A 109 -16.55 3.31 1.58
N LEU A 110 -15.76 2.23 1.63
CA LEU A 110 -15.41 1.43 0.48
C LEU A 110 -16.19 0.10 0.50
N LYS A 111 -16.47 -0.44 -0.69
CA LYS A 111 -17.19 -1.72 -0.84
C LYS A 111 -16.20 -2.82 -1.22
N PRO A 112 -15.96 -3.81 -0.34
CA PRO A 112 -15.16 -4.99 -0.66
C PRO A 112 -15.63 -5.66 -1.96
N VAL A 113 -14.69 -5.97 -2.85
CA VAL A 113 -15.01 -6.61 -4.15
C VAL A 113 -14.74 -8.11 -4.17
N MET A 114 -14.13 -8.66 -3.12
CA MET A 114 -13.80 -10.08 -3.03
C MET A 114 -14.67 -10.80 -2.01
N SER A 115 -15.01 -12.04 -2.32
CA SER A 115 -15.72 -12.96 -1.41
C SER A 115 -15.16 -14.36 -1.62
N LEU A 116 -14.93 -15.09 -0.52
CA LEU A 116 -14.49 -16.48 -0.52
C LEU A 116 -15.65 -17.36 -0.07
N TRP A 117 -15.95 -18.40 -0.86
CA TRP A 117 -17.04 -19.33 -0.61
C TRP A 117 -16.47 -20.73 -0.42
N ALA A 118 -17.02 -21.47 0.54
CA ALA A 118 -16.74 -22.88 0.74
C ALA A 118 -18.05 -23.62 1.02
N LYS A 119 -18.14 -24.87 0.56
CA LYS A 119 -19.25 -25.78 0.80
C LYS A 119 -18.92 -26.69 1.96
N LYS A 120 -19.88 -26.81 2.87
CA LYS A 120 -19.84 -27.82 3.92
C LYS A 120 -20.01 -29.20 3.28
N ILE A 121 -18.99 -30.04 3.36
CA ILE A 121 -18.96 -31.40 2.79
C ILE A 121 -19.63 -32.39 3.73
N ALA A 122 -19.30 -32.33 5.01
CA ALA A 122 -19.75 -33.31 5.99
C ALA A 122 -19.87 -32.69 7.38
N THR A 123 -20.73 -33.29 8.19
CA THR A 123 -20.86 -33.01 9.62
C THR A 123 -20.80 -34.33 10.39
N ARG A 124 -20.03 -34.35 11.48
CA ARG A 124 -19.87 -35.50 12.38
C ARG A 124 -19.90 -35.04 13.83
N VAL A 125 -20.20 -35.95 14.74
CA VAL A 125 -19.94 -35.76 16.17
C VAL A 125 -18.57 -36.35 16.48
N LEU A 126 -17.69 -35.54 17.05
CA LEU A 126 -16.45 -35.99 17.69
C LEU A 126 -16.74 -36.16 19.18
N GLU A 127 -16.49 -37.35 19.71
CA GLU A 127 -16.60 -37.63 21.14
C GLU A 127 -15.36 -37.14 21.90
N LYS A 128 -15.52 -36.89 23.21
CA LYS A 128 -14.40 -36.53 24.09
C LYS A 128 -13.24 -37.52 23.94
N GLY A 129 -12.04 -37.01 23.71
CA GLY A 129 -10.81 -37.80 23.53
C GLY A 129 -10.54 -38.26 22.10
N GLN A 130 -11.50 -38.13 21.17
CA GLN A 130 -11.24 -38.38 19.76
C GLN A 130 -10.41 -37.26 19.12
N ARG A 131 -9.57 -37.61 18.15
CA ARG A 131 -8.61 -36.69 17.51
C ARG A 131 -8.94 -36.43 16.05
N VAL A 132 -8.61 -35.24 15.54
CA VAL A 132 -8.86 -34.84 14.14
C VAL A 132 -7.70 -34.00 13.57
N GLY A 133 -7.53 -34.07 12.25
CA GLY A 133 -6.43 -33.43 11.52
C GLY A 133 -5.18 -34.31 11.43
N TYR A 134 -4.23 -33.91 10.59
CA TYR A 134 -2.94 -34.59 10.47
C TYR A 134 -2.20 -34.63 11.82
N GLY A 135 -1.61 -35.78 12.14
CA GLY A 135 -0.95 -36.00 13.44
C GLY A 135 -1.91 -36.08 14.65
N GLY A 136 -3.21 -35.88 14.45
CA GLY A 136 -4.20 -35.88 15.54
C GLY A 136 -3.94 -34.80 16.59
N VAL A 137 -3.43 -33.64 16.17
CA VAL A 137 -3.00 -32.55 17.07
C VAL A 137 -4.17 -32.01 17.90
N TYR A 138 -5.36 -31.93 17.31
CA TYR A 138 -6.56 -31.55 18.05
C TYR A 138 -7.23 -32.79 18.63
N GLU A 139 -7.31 -32.86 19.96
CA GLU A 139 -8.12 -33.81 20.71
C GLU A 139 -9.38 -33.11 21.23
N ALA A 140 -10.55 -33.71 20.98
CA ALA A 140 -11.82 -33.12 21.37
C ALA A 140 -11.97 -33.09 22.90
N PRO A 141 -12.11 -31.91 23.54
CA PRO A 141 -12.20 -31.80 24.99
C PRO A 141 -13.55 -32.24 25.55
N LYS A 142 -14.56 -32.35 24.68
CA LYS A 142 -15.93 -32.78 24.96
C LYS A 142 -16.57 -33.29 23.67
N ASN A 143 -17.73 -33.94 23.79
CA ASN A 143 -18.54 -34.29 22.62
C ASN A 143 -18.93 -33.00 21.88
N MET A 144 -18.63 -32.91 20.60
CA MET A 144 -18.88 -31.70 19.80
C MET A 144 -19.19 -32.03 18.35
N ILE A 145 -19.98 -31.17 17.72
CA ILE A 145 -20.24 -31.23 16.29
C ILE A 145 -19.05 -30.61 15.56
N THR A 146 -18.54 -31.30 14.55
CA THR A 146 -17.46 -30.82 13.68
C THR A 146 -17.90 -30.95 12.23
N SER A 147 -17.58 -29.93 11.44
CA SER A 147 -17.90 -29.89 10.00
C SER A 147 -16.65 -29.67 9.16
N THR A 148 -16.60 -30.33 8.02
CA THR A 148 -15.52 -30.20 7.04
C THR A 148 -16.00 -29.35 5.88
N TYR A 149 -15.16 -28.44 5.41
CA TYR A 149 -15.41 -27.56 4.27
C TYR A 149 -14.40 -27.86 3.14
N ASP A 150 -14.79 -27.62 1.89
CA ASP A 150 -13.96 -27.83 0.69
C ASP A 150 -12.95 -26.69 0.43
N VAL A 151 -12.24 -26.27 1.48
CA VAL A 151 -11.22 -25.22 1.41
C VAL A 151 -9.98 -25.62 2.21
N GLY A 152 -8.81 -25.44 1.61
CA GLY A 152 -7.51 -25.73 2.19
C GLY A 152 -6.50 -24.61 1.92
N TYR A 153 -5.29 -24.77 2.46
CA TYR A 153 -4.16 -23.88 2.21
C TYR A 153 -3.45 -24.20 0.89
#